data_AF-A0A1X7STG9-F1
#
_entry.id   AF-A0A1X7STG9-F1
#
_cell.length_a   1.000
_cell.length_b   1.000
_cell.length_c   1.000
_cell.angle_alpha   90.00
_cell.angle_beta   90.00
_cell.angle_gamma   90.00
#
_symmetry.space_group_name_H-M   'P 1'
#
loop_
_entity.id
_entity.type
_entity.pdbx_description
1 polymer ?
#
loop_
_entity_poly.entity_id
_entity_poly.type
_entity_poly.pdbx_seq_one_letter_code
_entity_poly.pdbx_strand_id
1 'polypeptide(L)'
;MNGIISSLSHIKETATSNAGAINDILLLVEDLIMLHNDSSSFSPIPTSCQEIKNKQPNSPSGVYLLETATNGTQNIYCNMEELCGSGGGWTRLAYLDMTDSIENCPSGFKLYQSGGVRACGRATSSEGSCASVKFPSNGISYSQVCGRVVGYQYASTDAVLDVHGAPESHNDINSYYVDGVSITRGSPRQHVWTLMAGLQGSSLAADGSYVCPCASGSTQDSKIQSFVGSDYYCESGVGNLWTHILYTSDPLWDGKGCGSIETACCNVPSIPWFHKDYGVTTTTDYLELR
;
A
#
# COMPACT_ATOMS: atom_id res chain seq x y z
N MET A 1 -47.98 5.66 -0.05
CA MET A 1 -47.02 6.78 -0.19
C MET A 1 -47.31 7.75 -1.33
N ASN A 2 -48.09 7.36 -2.35
CA ASN A 2 -48.39 8.24 -3.51
C ASN A 2 -49.08 9.57 -3.13
N GLY A 3 -49.94 9.57 -2.09
CA GLY A 3 -50.62 10.78 -1.62
C GLY A 3 -49.69 11.79 -0.92
N ILE A 4 -48.63 11.32 -0.25
CA ILE A 4 -47.68 12.19 0.46
C ILE A 4 -46.72 12.82 -0.55
N ILE A 5 -46.22 12.05 -1.53
CA ILE A 5 -45.36 12.55 -2.61
C ILE A 5 -46.09 13.59 -3.47
N SER A 6 -47.36 13.33 -3.80
CA SER A 6 -48.22 14.29 -4.51
C SER A 6 -48.49 15.56 -3.70
N SER A 7 -48.61 15.44 -2.37
CA SER A 7 -48.82 16.60 -1.50
C SER A 7 -47.55 17.44 -1.36
N LEU A 8 -46.38 16.80 -1.30
CA LEU A 8 -45.06 17.45 -1.23
C LEU A 8 -44.67 18.15 -2.54
N SER A 9 -44.97 17.55 -3.70
CA SER A 9 -44.76 18.20 -5.00
C SER A 9 -45.63 19.45 -5.14
N HIS A 10 -46.86 19.40 -4.62
CA HIS A 10 -47.77 20.56 -4.62
C HIS A 10 -47.26 21.70 -3.71
N ILE A 11 -46.66 21.38 -2.56
CA ILE A 11 -46.05 22.37 -1.66
C ILE A 11 -44.85 23.06 -2.33
N LYS A 12 -44.03 22.32 -3.08
CA LYS A 12 -42.91 22.85 -3.89
C LYS A 12 -43.37 23.87 -4.93
N GLU A 13 -44.52 23.66 -5.55
CA GLU A 13 -45.07 24.57 -6.58
C GLU A 13 -45.77 25.82 -6.01
N THR A 14 -46.26 25.77 -4.76
CA THR A 14 -47.19 26.78 -4.23
C THR A 14 -46.54 27.85 -3.34
N ALA A 15 -45.26 27.73 -2.95
CA ALA A 15 -44.73 28.48 -1.81
C ALA A 15 -43.88 29.72 -2.17
N THR A 16 -44.48 30.92 -2.10
CA THR A 16 -43.79 32.22 -2.31
C THR A 16 -43.53 33.02 -1.02
N SER A 17 -43.82 32.48 0.18
CA SER A 17 -43.97 33.33 1.39
C SER A 17 -42.95 33.19 2.52
N ASN A 18 -42.02 32.22 2.55
CA ASN A 18 -40.99 32.14 3.62
C ASN A 18 -39.74 31.35 3.17
N ALA A 19 -38.99 31.90 2.22
CA ALA A 19 -37.93 31.19 1.47
C ALA A 19 -36.85 30.48 2.32
N GLY A 20 -36.49 31.02 3.50
CA GLY A 20 -35.45 30.42 4.36
C GLY A 20 -35.86 29.10 5.00
N ALA A 21 -36.97 29.09 5.76
CA ALA A 21 -37.47 27.88 6.42
C ALA A 21 -37.91 26.80 5.42
N ILE A 22 -38.34 27.19 4.23
CA ILE A 22 -38.73 26.26 3.16
C ILE A 22 -37.51 25.59 2.54
N ASN A 23 -36.38 26.30 2.40
CA ASN A 23 -35.14 25.71 1.89
C ASN A 23 -34.60 24.66 2.87
N ASP A 24 -34.65 24.92 4.17
CA ASP A 24 -34.25 23.96 5.19
C ASP A 24 -35.17 22.72 5.20
N ILE A 25 -36.49 22.91 5.02
CA ILE A 25 -37.45 21.81 4.87
C ILE A 25 -37.19 21.02 3.59
N LEU A 26 -36.85 21.69 2.48
CA LEU A 26 -36.56 21.03 1.21
C LEU A 26 -35.30 20.15 1.32
N LEU A 27 -34.25 20.64 1.96
CA LEU A 27 -33.03 19.87 2.24
C LEU A 27 -33.31 18.64 3.11
N LEU A 28 -34.09 18.81 4.19
CA LEU A 28 -34.50 17.69 5.05
C LEU A 28 -35.37 16.67 4.31
N VAL A 29 -36.22 17.12 3.38
CA VAL A 29 -37.06 16.24 2.56
C VAL A 29 -36.22 15.48 1.52
N GLU A 30 -35.21 16.11 0.93
CA GLU A 30 -34.25 15.43 0.05
C GLU A 30 -33.44 14.36 0.80
N ASP A 31 -32.95 14.67 2.01
CA ASP A 31 -32.28 13.70 2.89
C ASP A 31 -33.21 12.52 3.26
N LEU A 32 -34.48 12.81 3.58
CA LEU A 32 -35.49 11.79 3.86
C LEU A 32 -35.82 10.93 2.64
N ILE A 33 -35.84 11.50 1.43
CA ILE A 33 -36.05 10.76 0.18
C ILE A 33 -34.83 9.86 -0.12
N MET A 34 -33.61 10.34 0.13
CA MET A 34 -32.40 9.50 0.02
C MET A 34 -32.46 8.33 1.00
N LEU A 35 -32.77 8.58 2.27
CA LEU A 35 -32.93 7.52 3.29
C LEU A 35 -34.06 6.55 2.94
N HIS A 36 -35.15 7.01 2.34
CA HIS A 36 -36.26 6.15 1.94
C HIS A 36 -35.93 5.25 0.74
N ASN A 37 -35.23 5.79 -0.27
CA ASN A 37 -34.73 5.01 -1.39
C ASN A 37 -33.70 3.96 -0.94
N ASP A 38 -32.93 4.24 0.11
CA ASP A 38 -32.06 3.26 0.76
C ASP A 38 -32.85 2.18 1.53
N SER A 39 -33.97 2.55 2.18
CA SER A 39 -34.77 1.62 2.99
C SER A 39 -35.70 0.69 2.20
N SER A 40 -36.03 1.04 0.94
CA SER A 40 -36.92 0.27 0.07
C SER A 40 -36.20 -0.80 -0.75
N SER A 41 -34.87 -0.79 -0.69
CA SER A 41 -33.98 -1.83 -1.19
C SER A 41 -33.27 -2.39 0.04
N PHE A 42 -33.52 -3.65 0.41
CA PHE A 42 -32.46 -4.41 1.07
C PHE A 42 -31.32 -4.49 0.04
N SER A 43 -30.54 -3.42 -0.10
CA SER A 43 -29.37 -3.42 -0.95
C SER A 43 -28.48 -4.52 -0.39
N PRO A 44 -28.09 -5.52 -1.20
CA PRO A 44 -27.16 -6.54 -0.75
C PRO A 44 -25.94 -5.82 -0.15
N ILE A 45 -25.43 -6.37 0.96
CA ILE A 45 -24.26 -5.83 1.65
C ILE A 45 -23.18 -5.63 0.57
N PRO A 46 -22.57 -4.44 0.47
CA PRO A 46 -21.64 -4.15 -0.61
C PRO A 46 -20.47 -5.13 -0.57
N THR A 47 -20.01 -5.55 -1.74
CA THR A 47 -18.93 -6.52 -1.89
C THR A 47 -17.54 -5.89 -1.93
N SER A 48 -17.47 -4.57 -2.09
CA SER A 48 -16.22 -3.80 -2.15
C SER A 48 -16.43 -2.33 -1.77
N CYS A 49 -15.34 -1.66 -1.40
CA CYS A 49 -15.34 -0.21 -1.20
C CYS A 49 -15.66 0.55 -2.51
N GLN A 50 -15.26 0.02 -3.66
CA GLN A 50 -15.58 0.60 -4.97
C GLN A 50 -17.08 0.61 -5.23
N GLU A 51 -17.79 -0.47 -4.86
CA GLU A 51 -19.25 -0.54 -4.99
C GLU A 51 -19.93 0.53 -4.14
N ILE A 52 -19.47 0.74 -2.91
CA ILE A 52 -19.96 1.81 -2.04
C ILE A 52 -19.72 3.17 -2.68
N LYS A 53 -18.50 3.43 -3.16
CA LYS A 53 -18.15 4.71 -3.81
C LYS A 53 -19.00 4.97 -5.05
N ASN A 54 -19.32 3.94 -5.83
CA ASN A 54 -20.15 4.07 -7.04
C ASN A 54 -21.62 4.36 -6.71
N LYS A 55 -22.18 3.70 -5.68
CA LYS A 55 -23.58 3.90 -5.27
C LYS A 55 -23.78 5.21 -4.50
N GLN A 56 -22.83 5.55 -3.64
CA GLN A 56 -22.86 6.74 -2.80
C GLN A 56 -21.51 7.49 -2.92
N PRO A 57 -21.34 8.33 -3.96
CA PRO A 57 -20.09 9.04 -4.23
C PRO A 57 -19.59 9.94 -3.09
N ASN A 58 -20.49 10.44 -2.25
CA ASN A 58 -20.18 11.31 -1.12
C ASN A 58 -19.84 10.54 0.18
N SER A 59 -19.72 9.21 0.11
CA SER A 59 -19.32 8.40 1.27
C SER A 59 -17.95 8.83 1.79
N PRO A 60 -17.79 9.06 3.11
CA PRO A 60 -16.50 9.40 3.70
C PRO A 60 -15.57 8.18 3.80
N SER A 61 -14.26 8.39 3.98
CA SER A 61 -13.37 7.30 4.35
C SER A 61 -13.71 6.75 5.73
N GLY A 62 -13.61 5.44 5.93
CA GLY A 62 -14.03 4.82 7.20
C GLY A 62 -14.11 3.31 7.14
N VAL A 63 -14.58 2.70 8.23
CA VAL A 63 -14.80 1.26 8.30
C VAL A 63 -16.23 0.94 7.86
N TYR A 64 -16.35 0.04 6.89
CA TYR A 64 -17.60 -0.41 6.31
C TYR A 64 -17.77 -1.92 6.47
N LEU A 65 -19.02 -2.36 6.59
CA LEU A 65 -19.36 -3.79 6.55
C LEU A 65 -19.45 -4.22 5.08
N LEU A 66 -18.57 -5.15 4.67
CA LEU A 66 -18.55 -5.72 3.33
C LEU A 66 -18.90 -7.21 3.34
N GLU A 67 -19.57 -7.70 2.30
CA GLU A 67 -19.77 -9.13 2.06
C GLU A 67 -18.64 -9.66 1.17
N THR A 68 -17.82 -10.52 1.75
CA THR A 68 -16.67 -11.17 1.12
C THR A 68 -17.02 -12.60 0.73
N ALA A 69 -16.55 -13.06 -0.43
CA ALA A 69 -16.90 -14.38 -0.96
C ALA A 69 -16.46 -15.55 -0.07
N THR A 70 -15.48 -15.33 0.80
CA THR A 70 -14.82 -16.40 1.58
C THR A 70 -15.18 -16.40 3.07
N ASN A 71 -15.49 -15.24 3.65
CA ASN A 71 -15.63 -15.08 5.10
C ASN A 71 -17.00 -14.49 5.50
N GLY A 72 -17.96 -14.42 4.58
CA GLY A 72 -19.23 -13.76 4.83
C GLY A 72 -19.00 -12.27 5.02
N THR A 73 -19.46 -11.69 6.14
CA THR A 73 -19.36 -10.24 6.37
C THR A 73 -18.12 -9.85 7.18
N GLN A 74 -17.44 -8.79 6.76
CA GLN A 74 -16.24 -8.25 7.43
C GLN A 74 -16.27 -6.73 7.53
N ASN A 75 -15.75 -6.20 8.64
CA ASN A 75 -15.49 -4.77 8.79
C ASN A 75 -14.15 -4.42 8.13
N ILE A 76 -14.19 -3.67 7.03
CA ILE A 76 -13.01 -3.32 6.24
C ILE A 76 -12.93 -1.80 6.10
N TYR A 77 -11.71 -1.26 6.20
CA TYR A 77 -11.49 0.15 5.98
C TYR A 77 -11.51 0.47 4.48
N CYS A 78 -12.34 1.43 4.11
CA CYS A 78 -12.44 1.99 2.77
C CYS A 78 -11.86 3.40 2.75
N ASN A 79 -10.90 3.64 1.85
CA ASN A 79 -10.46 5.00 1.53
C ASN A 79 -11.32 5.53 0.37
N MET A 80 -12.19 6.49 0.68
CA MET A 80 -13.11 7.10 -0.28
C MET A 80 -12.56 8.38 -0.93
N GLU A 81 -11.33 8.75 -0.57
CA GLU A 81 -10.56 9.86 -1.13
C GLU A 81 -9.62 9.38 -2.24
N GLU A 82 -9.00 10.34 -2.93
CA GLU A 82 -7.98 10.05 -3.94
C GLU A 82 -6.77 9.35 -3.31
N LEU A 83 -6.29 8.29 -3.97
CA LEU A 83 -5.08 7.57 -3.58
C LEU A 83 -4.38 7.06 -4.84
N CYS A 84 -3.06 7.19 -4.91
CA CYS A 84 -2.27 6.82 -6.10
C CYS A 84 -2.78 7.44 -7.42
N GLY A 85 -3.31 8.67 -7.37
CA GLY A 85 -3.83 9.38 -8.55
C GLY A 85 -5.14 8.81 -9.11
N SER A 86 -5.78 7.87 -8.40
CA SER A 86 -7.12 7.38 -8.73
C SER A 86 -8.10 7.79 -7.63
N GLY A 87 -9.37 7.95 -8.00
CA GLY A 87 -10.44 8.31 -7.06
C GLY A 87 -10.62 7.30 -5.92
N GLY A 88 -11.57 7.58 -5.03
CA GLY A 88 -11.86 6.71 -3.89
C GLY A 88 -12.47 5.36 -4.24
N GLY A 89 -12.73 4.56 -3.20
CA GLY A 89 -13.23 3.19 -3.34
C GLY A 89 -12.15 2.13 -3.06
N TRP A 90 -11.03 2.53 -2.47
CA TRP A 90 -9.93 1.63 -2.15
C TRP A 90 -10.25 0.77 -0.93
N THR A 91 -10.03 -0.53 -1.06
CA THR A 91 -10.24 -1.52 0.02
C THR A 91 -8.91 -1.82 0.70
N ARG A 92 -8.79 -1.57 2.00
CA ARG A 92 -7.55 -1.85 2.74
C ARG A 92 -7.39 -3.34 3.02
N LEU A 93 -6.39 -3.97 2.41
CA LEU A 93 -6.06 -5.40 2.63
C LEU A 93 -5.01 -5.64 3.71
N ALA A 94 -4.12 -4.69 3.95
CA ALA A 94 -3.04 -4.80 4.92
C ALA A 94 -2.83 -3.47 5.64
N TYR A 95 -2.45 -3.55 6.92
CA TYR A 95 -2.04 -2.41 7.73
C TYR A 95 -1.10 -2.92 8.83
N LEU A 96 0.07 -2.31 8.94
CA LEU A 96 1.05 -2.57 9.98
C LEU A 96 1.69 -1.24 10.34
N ASP A 97 1.52 -0.81 11.59
CA ASP A 97 2.08 0.45 12.08
C ASP A 97 2.86 0.20 13.37
N MET A 98 4.17 0.04 13.22
CA MET A 98 5.05 -0.26 14.35
C MET A 98 5.31 0.95 15.27
N THR A 99 4.83 2.14 14.91
CA THR A 99 4.83 3.30 15.82
C THR A 99 3.85 3.11 16.97
N ASP A 100 2.80 2.30 16.75
CA ASP A 100 1.95 1.83 17.83
C ASP A 100 2.68 0.76 18.65
N SER A 101 2.98 1.11 19.91
CA SER A 101 3.69 0.26 20.86
C SER A 101 3.03 -1.11 21.13
N ILE A 102 1.72 -1.25 20.89
CA ILE A 102 1.00 -2.53 21.09
C ILE A 102 0.98 -3.41 19.83
N GLU A 103 1.30 -2.87 18.66
CA GLU A 103 1.35 -3.61 17.40
C GLU A 103 2.51 -4.62 17.43
N ASN A 104 2.29 -5.86 16.98
CA ASN A 104 3.31 -6.90 16.96
C ASN A 104 3.74 -7.21 15.52
N CYS A 105 5.00 -7.64 15.35
CA CYS A 105 5.43 -8.10 14.05
C CYS A 105 4.63 -9.33 13.59
N PRO A 106 4.29 -9.43 12.30
CA PRO A 106 3.62 -10.61 11.76
C PRO A 106 4.40 -11.90 12.02
N SER A 107 3.70 -13.03 12.05
CA SER A 107 4.35 -14.34 12.26
C SER A 107 5.48 -14.56 11.25
N GLY A 108 6.63 -15.02 11.74
CA GLY A 108 7.85 -15.21 10.94
C GLY A 108 8.76 -13.99 10.88
N PHE A 109 8.26 -12.80 11.19
CA PHE A 109 9.08 -11.58 11.30
C PHE A 109 9.61 -11.41 12.73
N LYS A 110 10.81 -10.86 12.83
CA LYS A 110 11.49 -10.49 14.07
C LYS A 110 11.32 -8.97 14.29
N LEU A 111 11.07 -8.60 15.54
CA LEU A 111 11.13 -7.20 15.98
C LEU A 111 12.59 -6.72 16.03
N TYR A 112 12.87 -5.65 15.31
CA TYR A 112 14.07 -4.83 15.44
C TYR A 112 13.70 -3.53 16.14
N GLN A 113 14.48 -3.14 17.15
CA GLN A 113 14.22 -1.92 17.89
C GLN A 113 15.52 -1.26 18.34
N SER A 114 15.59 0.06 18.19
CA SER A 114 16.70 0.90 18.64
C SER A 114 16.23 2.35 18.70
N GLY A 115 16.74 3.14 19.65
CA GLY A 115 16.46 4.59 19.69
C GLY A 115 14.97 4.97 19.73
N GLY A 116 14.09 4.10 20.24
CA GLY A 116 12.63 4.32 20.26
C GLY A 116 11.90 3.95 18.97
N VAL A 117 12.62 3.56 17.91
CA VAL A 117 12.05 3.05 16.67
C VAL A 117 11.85 1.54 16.76
N ARG A 118 10.74 1.06 16.20
CA ARG A 118 10.37 -0.35 16.08
C ARG A 118 10.11 -0.67 14.61
N ALA A 119 10.64 -1.78 14.14
CA ALA A 119 10.45 -2.27 12.77
C ALA A 119 10.42 -3.80 12.74
N CYS A 120 9.83 -4.35 11.68
CA CYS A 120 9.77 -5.79 11.45
C CYS A 120 10.67 -6.16 10.29
N GLY A 121 11.43 -7.24 10.44
CA GLY A 121 12.28 -7.77 9.39
C GLY A 121 12.44 -9.28 9.53
N ARG A 122 13.11 -9.91 8.57
CA ARG A 122 13.42 -11.34 8.66
C ARG A 122 14.25 -11.68 9.89
N ALA A 123 14.16 -12.93 10.33
CA ALA A 123 15.08 -13.44 11.35
C ALA A 123 16.54 -13.39 10.85
N THR A 124 17.46 -13.21 11.78
CA THR A 124 18.90 -13.10 11.48
C THR A 124 19.43 -14.48 11.06
N SER A 125 20.07 -14.56 9.88
CA SER A 125 20.67 -15.78 9.33
C SER A 125 21.99 -15.46 8.65
N SER A 126 22.88 -16.45 8.58
CA SER A 126 24.13 -16.38 7.82
C SER A 126 23.96 -16.68 6.32
N GLU A 127 22.77 -17.12 5.92
CA GLU A 127 22.39 -17.45 4.54
C GLU A 127 21.25 -16.55 4.07
N GLY A 128 21.07 -16.42 2.76
CA GLY A 128 19.93 -15.71 2.18
C GLY A 128 18.61 -16.37 2.57
N SER A 129 17.63 -15.56 2.99
CA SER A 129 16.31 -16.05 3.39
C SER A 129 15.25 -14.96 3.27
N CYS A 130 13.98 -15.38 3.27
CA CYS A 130 12.83 -14.48 3.34
C CYS A 130 11.88 -14.94 4.44
N ALA A 131 11.28 -14.00 5.16
CA ALA A 131 10.01 -14.23 5.84
C ALA A 131 8.88 -13.86 4.88
N SER A 132 7.66 -14.35 5.10
CA SER A 132 6.51 -13.82 4.37
C SER A 132 5.22 -13.87 5.17
N VAL A 133 4.34 -12.93 4.85
CA VAL A 133 2.96 -12.90 5.35
C VAL A 133 2.02 -12.60 4.19
N LYS A 134 0.91 -13.33 4.13
CA LYS A 134 -0.11 -13.19 3.09
C LYS A 134 -1.33 -12.48 3.65
N PHE A 135 -1.83 -11.53 2.88
CA PHE A 135 -3.04 -10.77 3.14
C PHE A 135 -4.10 -11.21 2.12
N PRO A 136 -5.11 -11.99 2.55
CA PRO A 136 -6.13 -12.47 1.63
C PRO A 136 -6.99 -11.30 1.14
N SER A 137 -7.28 -11.29 -0.17
CA SER A 137 -8.30 -10.40 -0.75
C SER A 137 -9.72 -10.73 -0.27
N ASN A 138 -9.88 -11.93 0.33
CA ASN A 138 -11.16 -12.52 0.69
C ASN A 138 -12.16 -12.66 -0.48
N GLY A 139 -11.64 -12.74 -1.71
CA GLY A 139 -12.44 -12.84 -2.93
C GLY A 139 -12.85 -11.48 -3.51
N ILE A 140 -12.41 -10.37 -2.93
CA ILE A 140 -12.59 -9.04 -3.50
C ILE A 140 -11.71 -8.93 -4.75
N SER A 141 -12.35 -8.62 -5.87
CA SER A 141 -11.67 -8.45 -7.16
C SER A 141 -11.04 -7.06 -7.25
N TYR A 142 -9.78 -6.97 -7.68
CA TYR A 142 -9.05 -5.72 -7.86
C TYR A 142 -8.23 -5.70 -9.15
N SER A 143 -8.05 -4.52 -9.73
CA SER A 143 -7.18 -4.24 -10.88
C SER A 143 -5.99 -3.35 -10.54
N GLN A 144 -5.94 -2.79 -9.33
CA GLN A 144 -4.89 -1.86 -8.91
C GLN A 144 -4.44 -2.17 -7.48
N VAL A 145 -3.17 -1.93 -7.20
CA VAL A 145 -2.58 -1.99 -5.86
C VAL A 145 -1.91 -0.67 -5.58
N CYS A 146 -2.31 -0.01 -4.50
CA CYS A 146 -1.65 1.17 -3.97
C CYS A 146 -1.16 0.86 -2.56
N GLY A 147 0.10 1.15 -2.26
CA GLY A 147 0.69 0.82 -0.97
C GLY A 147 1.82 1.74 -0.57
N ARG A 148 2.12 1.74 0.73
CA ARG A 148 3.21 2.47 1.36
C ARG A 148 3.92 1.54 2.35
N VAL A 149 5.23 1.68 2.41
CA VAL A 149 6.15 0.98 3.32
C VAL A 149 7.11 2.05 3.82
N VAL A 150 7.54 1.96 5.07
CA VAL A 150 8.68 2.74 5.58
C VAL A 150 9.65 1.72 6.14
N GLY A 151 10.87 1.75 5.63
CA GLY A 151 11.91 0.80 6.00
C GLY A 151 12.97 1.44 6.89
N TYR A 152 13.83 0.61 7.45
CA TYR A 152 15.08 1.04 8.09
C TYR A 152 16.17 0.07 7.71
N GLN A 153 17.35 0.58 7.40
CA GLN A 153 18.51 -0.28 7.13
C GLN A 153 18.92 -0.99 8.42
N TYR A 154 19.14 -2.30 8.32
CA TYR A 154 19.74 -3.10 9.38
C TYR A 154 20.96 -3.83 8.83
N ALA A 155 22.09 -3.69 9.53
CA ALA A 155 23.36 -4.27 9.10
C ALA A 155 23.80 -3.79 7.70
N SER A 156 24.47 -4.69 6.98
CA SER A 156 24.90 -4.47 5.60
C SER A 156 23.85 -5.03 4.64
N THR A 157 23.19 -4.14 3.90
CA THR A 157 22.21 -4.50 2.88
C THR A 157 22.83 -4.40 1.49
N ASP A 158 22.53 -5.37 0.63
CA ASP A 158 23.23 -5.53 -0.64
C ASP A 158 22.47 -4.95 -1.85
N ALA A 159 21.31 -4.33 -1.62
CA ALA A 159 20.30 -4.04 -2.63
C ALA A 159 19.92 -5.29 -3.45
N VAL A 160 20.49 -5.47 -4.64
CA VAL A 160 20.20 -6.57 -5.58
C VAL A 160 21.47 -7.27 -6.06
N LEU A 161 22.50 -7.32 -5.22
CA LEU A 161 23.75 -7.97 -5.58
C LEU A 161 23.61 -9.50 -5.62
N ASP A 162 24.22 -10.14 -6.63
CA ASP A 162 24.11 -11.59 -6.88
C ASP A 162 25.32 -12.42 -6.41
N VAL A 163 26.25 -11.83 -5.64
CA VAL A 163 27.62 -12.35 -5.45
C VAL A 163 27.74 -13.43 -4.35
N HIS A 164 26.72 -13.63 -3.51
CA HIS A 164 26.80 -14.59 -2.39
C HIS A 164 26.49 -16.07 -2.75
N GLY A 165 26.94 -16.54 -3.91
CA GLY A 165 27.04 -17.97 -4.21
C GLY A 165 25.75 -18.67 -4.68
N ALA A 166 24.70 -17.91 -5.00
CA ALA A 166 23.47 -18.46 -5.59
C ALA A 166 22.92 -17.54 -6.70
N PRO A 167 23.56 -17.43 -7.87
CA PRO A 167 23.06 -16.62 -8.99
C PRO A 167 21.64 -17.02 -9.43
N GLU A 168 21.25 -18.28 -9.19
CA GLU A 168 19.92 -18.79 -9.48
C GLU A 168 18.85 -18.24 -8.53
N SER A 169 19.17 -17.96 -7.26
CA SER A 169 18.20 -17.37 -6.32
C SER A 169 17.85 -15.93 -6.70
N HIS A 170 18.85 -15.21 -7.22
CA HIS A 170 18.70 -13.82 -7.63
C HIS A 170 17.61 -13.60 -8.69
N ASN A 171 17.42 -14.54 -9.61
CA ASN A 171 16.43 -14.42 -10.69
C ASN A 171 15.17 -15.26 -10.47
N ASP A 172 14.98 -15.82 -9.28
CA ASP A 172 13.77 -16.56 -8.90
C ASP A 172 12.90 -15.72 -7.97
N ILE A 173 11.70 -15.37 -8.43
CA ILE A 173 10.70 -14.65 -7.63
C ILE A 173 10.32 -15.42 -6.35
N ASN A 174 10.56 -16.73 -6.30
CA ASN A 174 10.30 -17.56 -5.12
C ASN A 174 11.46 -17.62 -4.13
N SER A 175 12.63 -17.11 -4.49
CA SER A 175 13.81 -17.12 -3.65
C SER A 175 14.07 -15.74 -3.01
N TYR A 176 15.23 -15.60 -2.36
CA TYR A 176 15.74 -14.33 -1.87
C TYR A 176 16.49 -13.61 -2.99
N TYR A 177 15.94 -12.50 -3.47
CA TYR A 177 16.46 -11.78 -4.64
C TYR A 177 16.77 -10.30 -4.34
N VAL A 178 16.43 -9.83 -3.14
CA VAL A 178 16.60 -8.43 -2.73
C VAL A 178 16.82 -8.35 -1.22
N ASP A 179 17.71 -7.45 -0.80
CA ASP A 179 17.73 -6.95 0.57
C ASP A 179 16.79 -5.75 0.67
N GLY A 180 15.64 -5.97 1.28
CA GLY A 180 14.60 -4.97 1.38
C GLY A 180 13.22 -5.59 1.58
N VAL A 181 12.20 -5.02 0.93
CA VAL A 181 10.81 -5.48 1.01
C VAL A 181 10.30 -5.84 -0.39
N SER A 182 9.65 -6.98 -0.52
CA SER A 182 9.00 -7.42 -1.74
C SER A 182 7.50 -7.58 -1.53
N ILE A 183 6.73 -6.92 -2.39
CA ILE A 183 5.28 -7.10 -2.50
C ILE A 183 4.99 -7.95 -3.72
N THR A 184 4.34 -9.09 -3.49
CA THR A 184 3.94 -10.03 -4.55
C THR A 184 2.47 -10.40 -4.44
N ARG A 185 1.93 -11.08 -5.44
CA ARG A 185 0.56 -11.59 -5.42
C ARG A 185 0.44 -12.99 -5.99
N GLY A 186 -0.56 -13.72 -5.51
CA GLY A 186 -1.07 -14.93 -6.16
C GLY A 186 -0.15 -16.15 -6.10
N SER A 187 -0.64 -17.22 -6.75
CA SER A 187 0.08 -18.49 -6.93
C SER A 187 -0.29 -19.06 -8.31
N PRO A 188 0.62 -19.05 -9.31
CA PRO A 188 2.04 -18.71 -9.22
C PRO A 188 2.28 -17.26 -8.82
N ARG A 189 3.39 -17.03 -8.10
CA ARG A 189 3.76 -15.73 -7.55
C ARG A 189 4.04 -14.74 -8.69
N GLN A 190 3.49 -13.55 -8.56
CA GLN A 190 3.70 -12.43 -9.49
C GLN A 190 4.18 -11.20 -8.72
N HIS A 191 5.06 -10.42 -9.33
CA HIS A 191 5.61 -9.22 -8.73
C HIS A 191 4.60 -8.07 -8.73
N VAL A 192 4.58 -7.29 -7.65
CA VAL A 192 3.80 -6.05 -7.54
C VAL A 192 4.74 -4.85 -7.43
N TRP A 193 5.62 -4.87 -6.44
CA TRP A 193 6.55 -3.77 -6.15
C TRP A 193 7.69 -4.20 -5.21
N THR A 194 8.85 -3.55 -5.28
CA THR A 194 10.00 -3.82 -4.39
C THR A 194 10.57 -2.52 -3.77
N LEU A 195 10.85 -2.54 -2.46
CA LEU A 195 11.81 -1.63 -1.82
C LEU A 195 13.17 -2.32 -1.74
N MET A 196 14.21 -1.68 -2.25
CA MET A 196 15.60 -2.13 -2.13
C MET A 196 16.30 -1.26 -1.09
N ALA A 197 17.09 -1.87 -0.21
CA ALA A 197 17.95 -1.16 0.73
C ALA A 197 19.40 -1.24 0.25
N GLY A 198 19.97 -0.10 -0.14
CA GLY A 198 21.40 -0.01 -0.43
C GLY A 198 22.22 0.09 0.86
N LEU A 199 23.50 -0.27 0.79
CA LEU A 199 24.43 -0.15 1.90
C LEU A 199 24.79 1.31 2.20
N GLN A 200 24.92 2.12 1.15
CA GLN A 200 25.44 3.48 1.24
C GLN A 200 24.94 4.38 0.11
N GLY A 201 24.50 5.59 0.48
CA GLY A 201 23.97 6.57 -0.45
C GLY A 201 24.89 7.74 -0.80
N SER A 202 26.06 7.87 -0.14
CA SER A 202 26.93 9.05 -0.26
C SER A 202 28.31 8.79 -0.87
N SER A 203 28.67 7.54 -1.13
CA SER A 203 29.95 7.18 -1.76
C SER A 203 29.80 5.87 -2.53
N LEU A 204 30.78 5.54 -3.36
CA LEU A 204 30.87 4.23 -4.01
C LEU A 204 31.84 3.35 -3.22
N ALA A 205 31.38 2.18 -2.79
CA ALA A 205 32.21 1.14 -2.21
C ALA A 205 32.26 -0.03 -3.19
N ALA A 206 33.35 -0.80 -3.15
CA ALA A 206 33.53 -2.02 -3.96
C ALA A 206 33.11 -1.81 -5.43
N ASP A 207 33.62 -0.76 -6.06
CA ASP A 207 33.36 -0.39 -7.46
C ASP A 207 31.87 -0.19 -7.82
N GLY A 208 31.08 0.33 -6.87
CA GLY A 208 29.64 0.58 -7.07
C GLY A 208 28.77 -0.66 -6.85
N SER A 209 29.30 -1.66 -6.14
CA SER A 209 28.52 -2.77 -5.59
C SER A 209 27.83 -2.34 -4.29
N TYR A 210 26.77 -3.07 -3.89
CA TYR A 210 26.00 -2.84 -2.66
C TYR A 210 25.23 -1.51 -2.58
N VAL A 211 25.28 -0.66 -3.61
CA VAL A 211 24.50 0.59 -3.69
C VAL A 211 23.25 0.41 -4.53
N CYS A 212 22.31 1.36 -4.42
CA CYS A 212 21.09 1.32 -5.19
C CYS A 212 21.30 1.25 -6.71
N PRO A 213 20.48 0.49 -7.47
CA PRO A 213 20.62 0.39 -8.93
C PRO A 213 20.56 1.74 -9.65
N CYS A 214 19.69 2.64 -9.19
CA CYS A 214 19.53 3.99 -9.70
C CYS A 214 20.62 4.98 -9.25
N ALA A 215 21.56 4.57 -8.39
CA ALA A 215 22.59 5.46 -7.88
C ALA A 215 23.66 5.75 -8.94
N SER A 216 24.21 6.96 -8.92
CA SER A 216 25.26 7.39 -9.85
C SER A 216 26.53 6.56 -9.66
N GLY A 217 26.93 5.81 -10.69
CA GLY A 217 28.10 4.91 -10.65
C GLY A 217 27.81 3.51 -10.11
N SER A 218 26.53 3.16 -9.90
CA SER A 218 26.11 1.80 -9.53
C SER A 218 26.40 0.79 -10.64
N THR A 219 26.84 -0.41 -10.27
CA THR A 219 26.93 -1.56 -11.18
C THR A 219 25.69 -2.45 -11.13
N GLN A 220 24.74 -2.13 -10.24
CA GLN A 220 23.57 -2.96 -9.94
C GLN A 220 22.38 -2.74 -10.90
N ASP A 221 22.40 -1.71 -11.75
CA ASP A 221 21.34 -1.47 -12.74
C ASP A 221 21.11 -2.68 -13.65
N SER A 222 22.21 -3.29 -14.13
CA SER A 222 22.19 -4.51 -14.94
C SER A 222 21.77 -5.77 -14.18
N LYS A 223 21.62 -5.69 -12.85
CA LYS A 223 21.29 -6.80 -11.96
C LYS A 223 19.81 -6.81 -11.57
N ILE A 224 19.03 -5.79 -11.93
CA ILE A 224 17.60 -5.80 -11.61
C ILE A 224 16.94 -7.01 -12.30
N GLN A 225 16.15 -7.77 -11.54
CA GLN A 225 15.45 -8.93 -12.08
C GLN A 225 14.43 -8.50 -13.13
N SER A 226 14.28 -9.29 -14.18
CA SER A 226 13.32 -9.02 -15.26
C SER A 226 11.87 -8.92 -14.78
N PHE A 227 11.50 -9.62 -13.69
CA PHE A 227 10.16 -9.55 -13.11
C PHE A 227 9.96 -8.33 -12.21
N VAL A 228 11.02 -7.69 -11.71
CA VAL A 228 10.94 -6.43 -10.95
C VAL A 228 10.86 -5.24 -11.91
N GLY A 229 11.69 -5.24 -12.97
CA GLY A 229 11.70 -4.19 -13.98
C GLY A 229 11.86 -2.80 -13.35
N SER A 230 10.92 -1.90 -13.63
CA SER A 230 10.89 -0.54 -13.07
C SER A 230 10.00 -0.39 -11.84
N ASP A 231 9.36 -1.46 -11.36
CA ASP A 231 8.42 -1.43 -10.24
C ASP A 231 9.17 -1.51 -8.90
N TYR A 232 10.13 -0.62 -8.68
CA TYR A 232 10.90 -0.57 -7.45
C TYR A 232 11.25 0.84 -6.99
N TYR A 233 11.63 0.92 -5.72
CA TYR A 233 12.33 2.05 -5.14
C TYR A 233 13.61 1.56 -4.46
N CYS A 234 14.62 2.41 -4.35
CA CYS A 234 15.83 2.08 -3.61
C CYS A 234 16.36 3.28 -2.83
N GLU A 235 16.79 3.04 -1.60
CA GLU A 235 17.46 4.03 -0.76
C GLU A 235 18.39 3.35 0.25
N SER A 236 19.39 4.07 0.74
CA SER A 236 20.28 3.63 1.80
C SER A 236 20.08 4.48 3.06
N GLY A 237 20.15 3.87 4.24
CA GLY A 237 19.82 4.54 5.51
C GLY A 237 21.01 5.17 6.24
N VAL A 238 22.24 4.74 5.96
CA VAL A 238 23.54 5.45 6.15
C VAL A 238 24.72 4.47 6.16
N GLY A 239 25.87 4.96 5.68
CA GLY A 239 27.19 4.79 6.33
C GLY A 239 27.92 3.45 6.21
N ASN A 240 28.70 3.29 5.12
CA ASN A 240 30.08 2.78 4.94
C ASN A 240 30.62 1.57 5.76
N LEU A 241 29.87 0.95 6.66
CA LEU A 241 30.37 -0.02 7.64
C LEU A 241 29.43 -1.20 7.82
N TRP A 242 30.01 -2.40 7.79
CA TRP A 242 29.35 -3.68 8.02
C TRP A 242 29.10 -3.88 9.53
N THR A 243 28.13 -3.16 10.10
CA THR A 243 27.85 -3.21 11.54
C THR A 243 26.43 -3.66 11.80
N HIS A 244 26.22 -4.62 12.71
CA HIS A 244 24.90 -5.16 13.06
C HIS A 244 24.07 -4.20 13.92
N ILE A 245 23.74 -3.03 13.38
CA ILE A 245 22.89 -2.01 14.01
C ILE A 245 21.68 -1.69 13.14
N LEU A 246 20.62 -1.19 13.79
CA LEU A 246 19.46 -0.61 13.12
C LEU A 246 19.70 0.89 12.95
N TYR A 247 19.74 1.36 11.71
CA TYR A 247 19.92 2.76 11.38
C TYR A 247 18.56 3.45 11.40
N THR A 248 18.27 4.15 12.50
CA THR A 248 16.95 4.73 12.77
C THR A 248 16.85 6.22 12.48
N SER A 249 17.98 6.87 12.15
CA SER A 249 18.04 8.30 11.86
C SER A 249 17.47 8.67 10.50
N ASP A 250 17.43 7.70 9.58
CA ASP A 250 17.03 7.89 8.19
C ASP A 250 16.03 6.78 7.80
N PRO A 251 14.71 7.06 7.88
CA PRO A 251 13.69 6.14 7.40
C PRO A 251 13.76 5.99 5.88
N LEU A 252 13.86 4.75 5.40
CA LEU A 252 13.88 4.47 3.97
C LEU A 252 12.49 4.68 3.36
N TRP A 253 12.49 5.16 2.12
CA TRP A 253 11.35 5.45 1.28
C TRP A 253 10.45 6.59 1.79
N ASP A 254 11.07 7.61 2.37
CA ASP A 254 10.41 8.86 2.74
C ASP A 254 10.75 10.05 1.83
N GLY A 255 11.67 9.83 0.86
CA GLY A 255 12.13 10.84 -0.10
C GLY A 255 13.02 11.92 0.51
N LYS A 256 13.60 11.66 1.69
CA LYS A 256 14.48 12.56 2.44
C LYS A 256 15.74 11.79 2.85
N GLY A 257 16.77 12.49 3.31
CA GLY A 257 17.99 11.84 3.80
C GLY A 257 18.90 11.22 2.72
N CYS A 258 18.37 11.04 1.51
CA CYS A 258 19.04 10.70 0.27
C CYS A 258 20.49 11.18 0.16
N GLY A 259 21.39 10.22 0.06
CA GLY A 259 22.80 10.53 -0.13
C GLY A 259 23.10 11.09 -1.53
N SER A 260 24.29 11.69 -1.67
CA SER A 260 24.68 12.42 -2.87
C SER A 260 24.62 11.61 -4.17
N ILE A 261 24.90 10.31 -4.12
CA ILE A 261 24.83 9.43 -5.31
C ILE A 261 23.43 8.86 -5.56
N GLU A 262 22.52 8.94 -4.59
CA GLU A 262 21.13 8.43 -4.65
C GLU A 262 20.11 9.50 -5.03
N THR A 263 20.55 10.72 -5.38
CA THR A 263 19.65 11.82 -5.78
C THR A 263 18.63 11.39 -6.85
N ALA A 264 19.04 10.57 -7.82
CA ALA A 264 18.14 10.03 -8.85
C ALA A 264 17.15 8.99 -8.30
N CYS A 265 17.58 8.17 -7.34
CA CYS A 265 16.73 7.21 -6.66
C CYS A 265 15.63 7.87 -5.84
N CYS A 266 15.93 9.03 -5.26
CA CYS A 266 15.00 9.73 -4.39
C CYS A 266 14.00 10.63 -5.10
N ASN A 267 14.29 11.01 -6.34
CA ASN A 267 13.45 11.93 -7.09
C ASN A 267 12.33 11.18 -7.84
N VAL A 268 11.44 10.52 -7.10
CA VAL A 268 10.33 9.72 -7.66
C VAL A 268 9.01 10.40 -7.32
N PRO A 269 8.17 10.73 -8.33
CA PRO A 269 7.00 11.58 -8.12
C PRO A 269 5.91 10.96 -7.25
N SER A 270 5.93 9.64 -7.05
CA SER A 270 4.90 8.89 -6.35
C SER A 270 5.19 8.65 -4.86
N ILE A 271 6.34 9.05 -4.31
CA ILE A 271 6.64 8.91 -2.87
C ILE A 271 5.55 9.59 -2.03
N PRO A 272 5.03 8.94 -0.97
CA PRO A 272 5.46 7.68 -0.37
C PRO A 272 4.63 6.46 -0.81
N TRP A 273 3.97 6.51 -1.96
CA TRP A 273 3.09 5.46 -2.46
C TRP A 273 3.63 4.79 -3.72
N PHE A 274 3.59 3.46 -3.76
CA PHE A 274 3.72 2.73 -5.02
C PHE A 274 2.33 2.49 -5.59
N HIS A 275 2.24 2.48 -6.92
CA HIS A 275 1.01 2.18 -7.64
C HIS A 275 1.30 1.12 -8.70
N LYS A 276 0.59 -0.01 -8.63
CA LYS A 276 0.60 -1.04 -9.66
C LYS A 276 -0.78 -1.12 -10.28
N ASP A 277 -0.87 -0.82 -11.58
CA ASP A 277 -2.11 -0.87 -12.35
C ASP A 277 -2.05 -2.03 -13.37
N TYR A 278 -3.03 -2.94 -13.30
CA TYR A 278 -3.20 -4.07 -14.21
C TYR A 278 -4.18 -3.77 -15.36
N GLY A 279 -4.63 -2.52 -15.49
CA GLY A 279 -5.57 -2.05 -16.49
C GLY A 279 -6.94 -2.71 -16.35
N VAL A 280 -7.40 -3.35 -17.42
CA VAL A 280 -8.70 -4.05 -17.44
C VAL A 280 -8.65 -5.43 -16.77
N THR A 281 -7.46 -5.92 -16.43
CA THR A 281 -7.31 -7.23 -15.80
C THR A 281 -7.61 -7.12 -14.32
N THR A 282 -8.51 -7.96 -13.83
CA THR A 282 -8.80 -8.07 -12.41
C THR A 282 -8.34 -9.41 -11.85
N THR A 283 -8.05 -9.45 -10.55
CA THR A 283 -7.67 -10.66 -9.84
C THR A 283 -8.28 -10.66 -8.43
N THR A 284 -8.35 -11.84 -7.83
CA THR A 284 -8.65 -12.03 -6.40
C THR A 284 -7.45 -12.57 -5.64
N ASP A 285 -6.24 -12.48 -6.21
CA ASP A 285 -5.02 -12.94 -5.58
C ASP A 285 -4.80 -12.29 -4.21
N TYR A 286 -4.28 -13.04 -3.24
CA TYR A 286 -3.73 -12.42 -2.02
C TYR A 286 -2.57 -11.49 -2.38
N LEU A 287 -2.32 -10.51 -1.53
CA LEU A 287 -1.04 -9.79 -1.51
C LEU A 287 -0.11 -10.46 -0.50
N GLU A 288 1.19 -10.49 -0.77
CA GLU A 288 2.21 -11.06 0.11
C GLU A 288 3.30 -10.02 0.34
N LEU A 289 3.59 -9.76 1.62
CA LEU A 289 4.75 -9.02 2.07
C LEU A 289 5.87 -10.01 2.36
N ARG A 290 7.05 -9.75 1.81
CA ARG A 290 8.28 -10.53 2.00
C ARG A 290 9.45 -9.64 2.38
#